data_AF-A0A1V3MU81-F1
#
_entry.id   AF-A0A1V3MU81-F1
#
_cell.length_a   1.000
_cell.length_b   1.000
_cell.length_c   1.000
_cell.angle_alpha   90.00
_cell.angle_beta   90.00
_cell.angle_gamma   90.00
#
_symmetry.space_group_name_H-M   'P 1'
#
loop_
_entity.id
_entity.type
_entity.pdbx_description
1 polymer ?
#
loop_
_entity_poly.entity_id
_entity_poly.type
_entity_poly.pdbx_seq_one_letter_code
_entity_poly.pdbx_strand_id
1 'polypeptide(L)'
;MLKSIYSKWRSHIFFWLFYAFYFYCVNYLGNDKMSVKASMLTVPYFAIVFYCVYGILHCFYKKRRIALTVILLMGFYILSGMLIYYVLYGQFAIKIINGAYVVQNYKFHWGQYIQSLLVIHGNFTILALLYYHYKGKLAELDAKLEAVHKQLEAEVKMESYEYATLSAQVTPHMMGNIFINWRDKLQYVDSELAQQVNETYKLMKFYMDAHQVEGVKSILLLDEVNALQRYLAIQRAVEKIPFLH
;
A
#
# COMPACT_ATOMS: atom_id res chain seq x y z
N MET A 1 7.98 -7.84 -10.11
CA MET A 1 6.96 -7.23 -11.00
C MET A 1 5.86 -8.23 -11.42
N LEU A 2 6.18 -9.41 -11.98
CA LEU A 2 5.22 -10.44 -12.39
C LEU A 2 4.29 -10.95 -11.25
N LYS A 3 4.81 -11.11 -10.03
CA LYS A 3 4.04 -11.58 -8.86
C LYS A 3 2.90 -10.63 -8.45
N SER A 4 3.09 -9.31 -8.61
CA SER A 4 2.07 -8.28 -8.31
C SER A 4 0.96 -8.26 -9.37
N ILE A 5 1.31 -8.48 -10.64
CA ILE A 5 0.34 -8.56 -11.75
C ILE A 5 -0.51 -9.83 -11.58
N TYR A 6 0.10 -10.98 -11.32
CA TYR A 6 -0.63 -12.24 -11.10
C TYR A 6 -1.60 -12.19 -9.91
N SER A 7 -1.22 -11.52 -8.82
CA SER A 7 -2.08 -11.33 -7.64
C SER A 7 -3.34 -10.52 -7.96
N LYS A 8 -3.19 -9.44 -8.73
CA LYS A 8 -4.32 -8.58 -9.13
C LYS A 8 -5.32 -9.30 -10.04
N TRP A 9 -4.83 -10.06 -11.03
CA TRP A 9 -5.71 -10.84 -11.93
C TRP A 9 -6.44 -11.97 -11.20
N ARG A 10 -5.79 -12.63 -10.25
CA ARG A 10 -6.44 -13.64 -9.39
C ARG A 10 -7.61 -13.06 -8.62
N SER A 11 -7.45 -11.89 -8.00
CA SER A 11 -8.53 -11.24 -7.25
C SER A 11 -9.75 -10.95 -8.15
N HIS A 12 -9.51 -10.49 -9.38
CA HIS A 12 -10.58 -10.27 -10.35
C HIS A 12 -11.29 -11.56 -10.78
N ILE A 13 -10.54 -12.63 -11.03
CA ILE A 13 -11.12 -13.93 -11.39
C ILE A 13 -11.99 -14.46 -10.24
N PHE A 14 -11.47 -14.42 -9.00
CA PHE A 14 -12.25 -14.83 -7.83
C PHE A 14 -13.49 -13.96 -7.60
N PHE A 15 -13.38 -12.65 -7.80
CA PHE A 15 -14.52 -11.74 -7.73
C PHE A 15 -15.62 -12.13 -8.72
N TRP A 16 -15.28 -12.36 -9.99
CA TRP A 16 -16.27 -12.73 -11.00
C TRP A 16 -16.83 -14.13 -10.81
N LEU A 17 -16.03 -15.09 -10.32
CA LEU A 17 -16.51 -16.41 -9.95
C LEU A 17 -17.51 -16.34 -8.79
N PHE A 18 -17.18 -15.58 -7.74
CA PHE A 18 -18.08 -15.36 -6.62
C PHE A 18 -19.34 -14.60 -7.04
N TYR A 19 -19.20 -13.58 -7.88
CA TYR A 19 -20.32 -12.85 -8.45
C TYR A 19 -21.22 -13.75 -9.30
N ALA A 20 -20.64 -14.68 -10.08
CA ALA A 20 -21.42 -15.64 -10.86
C ALA A 20 -22.25 -16.58 -9.97
N PHE A 21 -21.65 -17.05 -8.88
CA PHE A 21 -22.34 -17.86 -7.88
C PHE A 21 -23.47 -17.06 -7.20
N TYR A 22 -23.17 -15.86 -6.72
CA TYR A 22 -24.16 -14.94 -6.14
C TYR A 22 -25.31 -14.66 -7.10
N PHE A 23 -25.00 -14.30 -8.35
CA PHE A 23 -25.98 -14.02 -9.38
C PHE A 23 -26.88 -15.23 -9.65
N TYR A 24 -26.31 -16.42 -9.74
CA TYR A 24 -27.08 -17.65 -9.88
C TYR A 24 -28.03 -17.87 -8.69
N CYS A 25 -27.53 -17.79 -7.45
CA CYS A 25 -28.36 -18.01 -6.25
C CYS A 25 -29.52 -17.01 -6.17
N VAL A 26 -29.27 -15.72 -6.38
CA VAL A 26 -30.32 -14.67 -6.31
C VAL A 26 -31.37 -14.88 -7.40
N ASN A 27 -30.95 -15.22 -8.62
CA ASN A 27 -31.89 -15.42 -9.71
C ASN A 27 -32.64 -16.76 -9.62
N TYR A 28 -32.03 -17.79 -9.06
CA TYR A 28 -32.70 -19.07 -8.79
C TYR A 28 -33.84 -18.89 -7.78
N LEU A 29 -33.63 -18.09 -6.73
CA LEU A 29 -34.67 -17.76 -5.74
C LEU A 29 -35.86 -16.99 -6.33
N GLY A 30 -35.66 -16.22 -7.40
CA GLY A 30 -36.71 -15.45 -8.06
C GLY A 30 -37.30 -16.11 -9.31
N ASN A 31 -36.66 -17.15 -9.85
CA ASN A 31 -37.05 -17.81 -11.09
C ASN A 31 -36.56 -19.26 -11.09
N ASP A 32 -37.47 -20.20 -10.83
CA ASP A 32 -37.18 -21.65 -10.81
C ASP A 32 -36.65 -22.20 -12.14
N LYS A 33 -36.81 -21.46 -13.25
CA LYS A 33 -36.31 -21.83 -14.58
C LYS A 33 -34.88 -21.34 -14.84
N MET A 34 -34.24 -20.67 -13.88
CA MET A 34 -32.89 -20.15 -14.05
C MET A 34 -31.86 -21.28 -14.11
N SER A 35 -31.23 -21.46 -15.29
CA SER A 35 -30.17 -22.44 -15.48
C SER A 35 -28.80 -21.87 -15.10
N VAL A 36 -27.96 -22.69 -14.46
CA VAL A 36 -26.53 -22.38 -14.19
C VAL A 36 -25.80 -21.94 -15.48
N LYS A 37 -26.12 -22.56 -16.62
CA LYS A 37 -25.52 -22.22 -17.92
C LYS A 37 -25.84 -20.80 -18.36
N ALA A 38 -27.05 -20.33 -18.05
CA ALA A 38 -27.50 -18.98 -18.41
C ALA A 38 -26.78 -17.92 -17.56
N SER A 39 -26.53 -18.22 -16.28
CA SER A 39 -25.71 -17.40 -15.38
C SER A 39 -24.23 -17.35 -15.81
N MET A 40 -23.66 -18.51 -16.20
CA MET A 40 -22.29 -18.58 -16.71
C MET A 40 -22.06 -17.82 -18.01
N LEU A 41 -23.10 -17.57 -18.80
CA LEU A 41 -23.01 -16.80 -20.03
C LEU A 41 -23.23 -15.29 -19.81
N THR A 42 -24.10 -14.92 -18.88
CA THR A 42 -24.45 -13.52 -18.58
C THR A 42 -23.38 -12.80 -17.76
N VAL A 43 -22.73 -13.48 -16.81
CA VAL A 43 -21.72 -12.85 -15.95
C VAL A 43 -20.46 -12.40 -16.73
N PRO A 44 -19.92 -13.17 -17.69
CA PRO A 44 -18.85 -12.69 -18.56
C PRO A 44 -19.22 -11.43 -19.34
N TYR A 45 -20.48 -11.30 -19.77
CA TYR A 45 -20.94 -10.08 -20.43
C TYR A 45 -20.89 -8.88 -19.47
N PHE A 46 -21.33 -9.04 -18.22
CA PHE A 46 -21.18 -7.98 -17.21
C PHE A 46 -19.72 -7.61 -16.95
N ALA A 47 -18.83 -8.60 -16.94
CA ALA A 47 -17.39 -8.36 -16.84
C ALA A 47 -16.87 -7.54 -18.02
N ILE A 48 -17.30 -7.85 -19.25
CA ILE A 48 -16.96 -7.08 -20.45
C ILE A 48 -17.43 -5.63 -20.30
N VAL A 49 -18.68 -5.40 -19.88
CA VAL A 49 -19.20 -4.03 -19.64
C VAL A 49 -18.33 -3.29 -18.63
N PHE A 50 -18.05 -3.90 -17.48
CA PHE A 50 -17.21 -3.31 -16.45
C PHE A 50 -15.80 -2.95 -16.97
N TYR A 51 -15.11 -3.88 -17.63
CA TYR A 51 -13.74 -3.67 -18.09
C TYR A 51 -13.65 -2.70 -19.27
N CYS A 52 -14.63 -2.71 -20.18
CA CYS A 52 -14.70 -1.76 -21.29
C CYS A 52 -14.92 -0.34 -20.76
N VAL A 53 -15.89 -0.13 -19.88
CA VAL A 53 -16.14 1.18 -19.25
C VAL A 53 -14.90 1.65 -18.48
N TYR A 54 -14.34 0.79 -17.64
CA TYR A 54 -13.11 1.10 -16.90
C TYR A 54 -11.94 1.44 -17.84
N GLY A 55 -11.75 0.68 -18.92
CA GLY A 55 -10.70 0.92 -19.91
C GLY A 55 -10.86 2.25 -20.64
N ILE A 56 -12.08 2.62 -21.04
CA ILE A 56 -12.37 3.90 -21.67
C ILE A 56 -12.05 5.05 -20.71
N LEU A 57 -12.48 4.96 -19.45
CA LEU A 57 -12.16 5.94 -18.41
C LEU A 57 -10.63 6.05 -18.18
N HIS A 58 -9.95 4.92 -18.10
CA HIS A 58 -8.51 4.91 -17.85
C HIS A 58 -7.70 5.51 -19.01
N CYS A 59 -8.07 5.21 -20.26
CA CYS A 59 -7.31 5.62 -21.43
C CYS A 59 -7.62 7.06 -21.89
N PHE A 60 -8.88 7.48 -21.83
CA PHE A 60 -9.33 8.73 -22.45
C PHE A 60 -9.72 9.81 -21.43
N TYR A 61 -10.46 9.43 -20.38
CA TYR A 61 -10.87 10.38 -19.35
C TYR A 61 -9.66 10.90 -18.56
N LYS A 62 -8.70 10.02 -18.22
CA LYS A 62 -7.43 10.41 -17.58
C LYS A 62 -6.65 11.47 -18.39
N LYS A 63 -6.74 11.44 -19.72
CA LYS A 63 -6.09 12.40 -20.63
C LYS A 63 -6.91 13.68 -20.86
N ARG A 64 -7.94 13.94 -20.04
CA ARG A 64 -8.88 15.07 -20.15
C ARG A 64 -9.67 15.11 -21.47
N ARG A 65 -9.76 13.99 -22.21
CA ARG A 65 -10.54 13.90 -23.45
C ARG A 65 -12.00 13.51 -23.15
N ILE A 66 -12.73 14.42 -22.50
CA ILE A 66 -14.08 14.14 -21.99
C ILE A 66 -15.06 13.85 -23.13
N ALA A 67 -15.09 14.67 -24.18
CA ALA A 67 -15.99 14.49 -25.32
C ALA A 67 -15.80 13.11 -26.01
N LEU A 68 -14.54 12.73 -26.25
CA LEU A 68 -14.22 11.42 -26.83
C LEU A 68 -14.63 10.26 -25.92
N THR A 69 -14.48 10.42 -24.59
CA THR A 69 -14.93 9.42 -23.61
C THR A 69 -16.44 9.21 -23.71
N VAL A 70 -17.22 10.29 -23.77
CA VAL A 70 -18.69 10.23 -23.89
C VAL A 70 -19.09 9.54 -25.19
N ILE A 71 -18.47 9.90 -26.32
CA ILE A 71 -18.73 9.28 -27.63
C ILE A 71 -18.43 7.78 -27.60
N LEU A 72 -17.29 7.38 -27.05
CA LEU A 72 -16.89 5.97 -26.96
C LEU A 72 -17.83 5.16 -26.04
N LEU A 73 -18.26 5.73 -24.91
CA LEU A 73 -19.23 5.08 -24.03
C LEU A 73 -20.59 4.93 -24.70
N MET A 74 -21.07 5.97 -25.39
CA MET A 74 -22.33 5.91 -26.14
C MET A 74 -22.26 4.85 -27.24
N GLY A 75 -21.18 4.84 -28.04
CA GLY A 75 -20.96 3.82 -29.07
C GLY A 75 -20.89 2.41 -28.49
N PHE A 76 -20.20 2.23 -27.36
CA PHE A 76 -20.13 0.95 -26.66
C PHE A 76 -21.51 0.46 -26.18
N TYR A 77 -22.33 1.32 -25.57
CA TYR A 77 -23.67 0.95 -25.11
C TYR A 77 -24.61 0.61 -26.25
N ILE A 78 -24.54 1.35 -27.37
CA ILE A 78 -25.34 1.04 -28.56
C ILE A 78 -24.94 -0.33 -29.11
N LEU A 79 -23.64 -0.57 -29.32
CA LEU A 79 -23.14 -1.82 -29.88
C LEU A 79 -23.43 -3.03 -28.99
N SER A 80 -23.17 -2.90 -27.69
CA SER A 80 -23.45 -3.97 -26.72
C SER A 80 -24.96 -4.22 -26.55
N GLY A 81 -25.77 -3.17 -26.66
CA GLY A 81 -27.22 -3.28 -26.70
C GLY A 81 -27.76 -3.97 -27.95
N MET A 82 -27.20 -3.68 -29.12
CA MET A 82 -27.51 -4.42 -30.35
C MET A 82 -27.11 -5.89 -30.23
N LEU A 83 -25.93 -6.17 -29.65
CA LEU A 83 -25.46 -7.53 -29.42
C LEU A 83 -26.43 -8.34 -28.54
N ILE A 84 -26.88 -7.78 -27.41
CA ILE A 84 -27.88 -8.44 -26.55
C ILE A 84 -29.17 -8.73 -27.34
N TYR A 85 -29.65 -7.75 -28.12
CA TYR A 85 -30.87 -7.90 -28.91
C TYR A 85 -30.74 -9.08 -29.89
N TYR A 86 -29.63 -9.17 -30.60
CA TYR A 86 -29.36 -10.29 -31.51
C TYR A 86 -29.24 -11.65 -30.80
N VAL A 87 -28.65 -11.70 -29.60
CA VAL A 87 -28.50 -12.95 -28.83
C VAL A 87 -29.85 -13.44 -28.28
N LEU A 88 -30.72 -12.54 -27.84
CA LEU A 88 -32.02 -12.90 -27.26
C LEU A 88 -33.11 -13.11 -28.32
N TYR A 89 -33.17 -12.25 -29.32
CA TYR A 89 -34.28 -12.21 -30.30
C TYR A 89 -33.86 -12.54 -31.74
N GLY A 90 -32.57 -12.69 -32.03
CA GLY A 90 -32.07 -13.03 -33.37
C GLY A 90 -32.14 -14.53 -33.68
N GLN A 91 -31.76 -14.90 -34.91
CA GLN A 91 -31.73 -16.31 -35.36
C GLN A 91 -30.72 -17.18 -34.59
N PHE A 92 -29.75 -16.54 -33.92
CA PHE A 92 -28.82 -17.13 -32.97
C PHE A 92 -29.39 -17.25 -31.55
N ALA A 93 -30.72 -17.29 -31.41
CA ALA A 93 -31.41 -17.54 -30.16
C ALA A 93 -30.90 -18.85 -29.54
N ILE A 94 -29.94 -18.74 -28.63
CA ILE A 94 -29.48 -19.87 -27.83
C ILE A 94 -30.71 -20.30 -27.01
N LYS A 95 -31.34 -21.43 -27.40
CA LYS A 95 -32.56 -21.96 -26.77
C LYS A 95 -32.47 -22.04 -25.24
N ILE A 96 -31.27 -22.17 -24.70
CA ILE A 96 -30.95 -22.18 -23.26
C ILE A 96 -31.30 -20.84 -22.57
N ILE A 97 -31.08 -19.70 -23.23
CA ILE A 97 -31.32 -18.36 -22.67
C ILE A 97 -32.78 -17.96 -22.82
N ASN A 98 -33.39 -18.26 -23.96
CA ASN A 98 -34.78 -17.90 -24.23
C ASN A 98 -35.77 -18.60 -23.29
N GLY A 99 -35.49 -19.79 -22.77
CA GLY A 99 -36.33 -20.41 -21.74
C GLY A 99 -36.16 -19.82 -20.34
N ALA A 100 -35.02 -19.19 -20.04
CA ALA A 100 -34.68 -18.68 -18.72
C ALA A 100 -34.98 -17.19 -18.55
N TYR A 101 -34.87 -16.38 -19.62
CA TYR A 101 -35.02 -14.93 -19.58
C TYR A 101 -36.17 -14.39 -20.43
N VAL A 102 -36.68 -15.14 -21.41
CA VAL A 102 -37.77 -14.70 -22.29
C VAL A 102 -39.04 -15.48 -21.95
N VAL A 103 -40.10 -14.76 -21.56
CA VAL A 103 -41.41 -15.39 -21.39
C VAL A 103 -41.95 -15.72 -22.78
N GLN A 104 -42.06 -17.02 -23.09
CA GLN A 104 -42.64 -17.48 -24.34
C GLN A 104 -44.07 -16.91 -24.50
N ASN A 105 -44.38 -16.40 -25.70
CA ASN A 105 -45.64 -15.71 -26.07
C ASN A 105 -45.84 -14.28 -25.54
N TYR A 106 -44.83 -13.65 -24.95
CA TYR A 106 -44.90 -12.22 -24.61
C TYR A 106 -44.48 -11.35 -25.80
N LYS A 107 -45.29 -10.33 -26.13
CA LYS A 107 -44.95 -9.38 -27.22
C LYS A 107 -43.73 -8.55 -26.81
N PHE A 108 -42.77 -8.41 -27.71
CA PHE A 108 -41.58 -7.61 -27.45
C PHE A 108 -41.94 -6.12 -27.29
N HIS A 109 -41.49 -5.50 -26.19
CA HIS A 109 -41.70 -4.08 -25.90
C HIS A 109 -40.35 -3.36 -25.79
N TRP A 110 -40.09 -2.44 -26.72
CA TRP A 110 -38.84 -1.65 -26.76
C TRP A 110 -38.56 -0.89 -25.45
N GLY A 111 -39.59 -0.33 -24.81
CA GLY A 111 -39.42 0.41 -23.55
C GLY A 111 -38.86 -0.45 -22.42
N GLN A 112 -39.42 -1.65 -22.21
CA GLN A 112 -38.95 -2.60 -21.18
C GLN A 112 -37.54 -3.11 -21.48
N TYR A 113 -37.23 -3.32 -22.76
CA TYR A 113 -35.89 -3.71 -23.20
C TYR A 113 -34.84 -2.63 -22.89
N ILE A 114 -35.10 -1.39 -23.30
CA ILE A 114 -34.20 -0.25 -23.05
C ILE A 114 -34.04 -0.01 -21.55
N GLN A 115 -35.12 -0.09 -20.77
CA GLN A 115 -35.08 0.06 -19.32
C GLN A 115 -34.19 -1.00 -18.67
N SER A 116 -34.36 -2.27 -19.03
CA SER A 116 -33.55 -3.38 -18.49
C SER A 116 -32.08 -3.22 -18.85
N LEU A 117 -31.81 -2.79 -20.09
CA LEU A 117 -30.46 -2.52 -20.57
C LEU A 117 -29.81 -1.37 -19.80
N LEU A 118 -30.55 -0.28 -19.55
CA LEU A 118 -30.08 0.86 -18.76
C LEU A 118 -29.79 0.47 -17.31
N VAL A 119 -30.63 -0.36 -16.68
CA VAL A 119 -30.39 -0.85 -15.31
C VAL A 119 -29.11 -1.69 -15.25
N ILE A 120 -28.95 -2.64 -16.17
CA ILE A 120 -27.77 -3.51 -16.21
C ILE A 120 -26.51 -2.68 -16.47
N HIS A 121 -26.49 -1.88 -17.53
CA HIS A 121 -25.33 -1.06 -17.87
C HIS A 121 -25.05 -0.05 -16.78
N GLY A 122 -26.07 0.63 -16.25
CA GLY A 122 -25.94 1.61 -15.19
C GLY A 122 -25.25 1.04 -13.95
N ASN A 123 -25.68 -0.12 -13.46
CA ASN A 123 -25.09 -0.75 -12.29
C ASN A 123 -23.60 -1.05 -12.47
N PHE A 124 -23.21 -1.64 -13.60
CA PHE A 124 -21.81 -1.97 -13.86
C PHE A 124 -20.96 -0.76 -14.22
N THR A 125 -21.56 0.28 -14.81
CA THR A 125 -20.90 1.56 -15.05
C THR A 125 -20.62 2.30 -13.75
N ILE A 126 -21.56 2.32 -12.80
CA ILE A 126 -21.34 2.88 -11.47
C ILE A 126 -20.21 2.12 -10.76
N LEU A 127 -20.25 0.77 -10.80
CA LEU A 127 -19.19 -0.05 -10.22
C LEU A 127 -17.82 0.24 -10.86
N ALA A 128 -17.76 0.39 -12.19
CA ALA A 128 -16.54 0.74 -12.91
C ALA A 128 -16.01 2.14 -12.56
N LEU A 129 -16.90 3.13 -12.40
CA LEU A 129 -16.56 4.49 -11.96
C LEU A 129 -16.00 4.50 -10.54
N LEU A 130 -16.66 3.79 -9.61
CA LEU A 130 -16.18 3.64 -8.24
C LEU A 130 -14.80 2.98 -8.20
N TYR A 131 -14.62 1.90 -8.96
CA TYR A 131 -13.34 1.22 -9.06
C TYR A 131 -12.26 2.11 -9.67
N TYR A 132 -12.59 2.89 -10.70
CA TYR A 132 -11.69 3.87 -11.31
C TYR A 132 -11.24 4.94 -10.31
N HIS A 133 -12.16 5.53 -9.56
CA HIS A 133 -11.83 6.52 -8.54
C HIS A 133 -11.03 5.94 -7.39
N TYR A 134 -11.39 4.74 -6.92
CA TYR A 134 -10.64 4.03 -5.88
C TYR A 134 -9.19 3.77 -6.31
N LYS A 135 -8.98 3.27 -7.53
CA LYS A 135 -7.63 3.07 -8.08
C LYS A 135 -6.86 4.36 -8.28
N GLY A 136 -7.54 5.44 -8.68
CA GLY A 136 -6.95 6.78 -8.77
C GLY A 136 -6.43 7.26 -7.41
N LYS A 137 -7.27 7.17 -6.37
CA LYS A 137 -6.89 7.55 -5.00
C LYS A 137 -5.75 6.70 -4.44
N LEU A 138 -5.77 5.39 -4.67
CA LEU A 138 -4.67 4.52 -4.25
C LEU A 138 -3.35 4.92 -4.90
N ALA A 139 -3.34 5.18 -6.21
CA ALA A 139 -2.14 5.60 -6.90
C ALA A 139 -1.61 6.97 -6.40
N GLU A 140 -2.52 7.88 -6.03
CA GLU A 140 -2.16 9.16 -5.42
C GLU A 140 -1.53 8.97 -4.03
N LEU A 141 -2.10 8.10 -3.20
CA LEU A 141 -1.57 7.77 -1.87
C LEU A 141 -0.21 7.08 -1.96
N ASP A 142 -0.05 6.11 -2.87
CA ASP A 142 1.22 5.43 -3.11
C ASP A 142 2.31 6.44 -3.52
N ALA A 143 1.98 7.38 -4.40
CA ALA A 143 2.91 8.43 -4.82
C ALA A 143 3.28 9.39 -3.67
N LYS A 144 2.32 9.74 -2.81
CA LYS A 144 2.57 10.56 -1.60
C LYS A 144 3.47 9.81 -0.62
N LEU A 145 3.23 8.52 -0.41
CA LEU A 145 4.02 7.69 0.49
C LEU A 145 5.46 7.56 -0.03
N GLU A 146 5.64 7.35 -1.33
CA GLU A 146 6.98 7.32 -1.95
C GLU A 146 7.71 8.66 -1.80
N ALA A 147 7.01 9.79 -1.95
CA ALA A 147 7.59 11.12 -1.76
C ALA A 147 8.05 11.34 -0.31
N VAL A 148 7.22 10.96 0.67
CA VAL A 148 7.56 11.04 2.10
C VAL A 148 8.75 10.12 2.43
N HIS A 149 8.78 8.92 1.86
CA HIS A 149 9.90 8.00 2.08
C HIS A 149 11.23 8.58 1.58
N LYS A 150 11.23 9.20 0.40
CA LYS A 150 12.42 9.88 -0.14
C LYS A 150 12.85 11.09 0.70
N GLN A 151 11.90 11.82 1.27
CA GLN A 151 12.22 12.93 2.19
C GLN A 151 12.88 12.40 3.47
N LEU A 152 12.32 11.35 4.06
CA LEU A 152 12.89 10.72 5.26
C LEU A 152 14.28 10.15 4.99
N GLU A 153 14.49 9.49 3.85
CA GLU A 153 15.82 9.00 3.45
C GLU A 153 16.84 10.14 3.30
N ALA A 154 16.42 11.29 2.76
CA ALA A 154 17.27 12.47 2.64
C ALA A 154 17.59 13.09 4.01
N GLU A 155 16.62 13.14 4.92
CA GLU A 155 16.77 13.66 6.28
C GLU A 155 17.73 12.80 7.11
N VAL A 156 17.52 11.47 7.14
CA VAL A 156 18.43 10.53 7.81
C VAL A 156 19.85 10.63 7.25
N LYS A 157 19.99 10.80 5.93
CA LYS A 157 21.30 10.99 5.30
C LYS A 157 21.93 12.32 5.72
N MET A 158 21.16 13.40 5.82
CA MET A 158 21.65 14.70 6.27
C MET A 158 22.11 14.66 7.73
N GLU A 159 21.31 14.05 8.60
CA GLU A 159 21.65 13.83 10.01
C GLU A 159 22.95 13.03 10.15
N SER A 160 23.12 11.97 9.35
CA SER A 160 24.36 11.18 9.35
C SER A 160 25.59 11.99 8.94
N TYR A 161 25.45 12.93 8.00
CA TYR A 161 26.55 13.82 7.59
C TYR A 161 26.83 14.91 8.62
N GLU A 162 25.80 15.45 9.27
CA GLU A 162 25.96 16.41 10.35
C GLU A 162 26.70 15.77 11.53
N TYR A 163 26.29 14.56 11.94
CA TYR A 163 27.00 13.77 12.94
C TYR A 163 28.44 13.48 12.53
N ALA A 164 28.68 13.03 11.29
CA ALA A 164 30.03 12.79 10.79
C ALA A 164 30.89 14.07 10.84
N THR A 165 30.33 15.23 10.47
CA THR A 165 31.03 16.52 10.48
C THR A 165 31.35 16.97 11.91
N LEU A 166 30.39 16.88 12.83
CA LEU A 166 30.58 17.19 14.26
C LEU A 166 31.64 16.27 14.89
N SER A 167 31.57 14.97 14.59
CA SER A 167 32.55 13.99 15.09
C SER A 167 33.95 14.20 14.50
N ALA A 168 34.06 14.75 13.29
CA ALA A 168 35.34 15.11 12.69
C ALA A 168 35.94 16.38 13.34
N GLN A 169 35.11 17.33 13.78
CA GLN A 169 35.57 18.54 14.49
C GLN A 169 36.16 18.21 15.87
N VAL A 170 35.59 17.24 16.58
CA VAL A 170 36.14 16.73 17.85
C VAL A 170 36.68 15.33 17.64
N THR A 171 37.92 15.23 17.15
CA THR A 171 38.51 13.91 16.86
C THR A 171 38.46 13.00 18.10
N PRO A 172 38.07 11.71 17.97
CA PRO A 172 38.07 10.76 19.08
C PRO A 172 39.41 10.67 19.81
N HIS A 173 40.50 10.94 19.09
CA HIS A 173 41.85 11.04 19.63
C HIS A 173 42.05 12.28 20.53
N MET A 174 41.54 13.46 20.16
CA MET A 174 41.58 14.65 21.03
C MET A 174 40.81 14.42 22.33
N MET A 175 39.60 13.85 22.25
CA MET A 175 38.85 13.51 23.46
C MET A 175 39.58 12.46 24.30
N GLY A 176 40.09 11.39 23.69
CA GLY A 176 40.92 10.40 24.39
C GLY A 176 42.12 11.02 25.10
N ASN A 177 42.82 11.95 24.45
CA ASN A 177 43.96 12.63 25.05
C ASN A 177 43.57 13.51 26.24
N ILE A 178 42.42 14.18 26.19
CA ILE A 178 41.92 14.98 27.31
C ILE A 178 41.62 14.08 28.51
N PHE A 179 40.90 12.98 28.31
CA PHE A 179 40.56 12.02 29.38
C PHE A 179 41.80 11.32 29.95
N ILE A 180 42.76 10.95 29.12
CA ILE A 180 44.05 10.38 29.55
C ILE A 180 44.83 11.40 30.38
N ASN A 181 44.95 12.65 29.91
CA ASN A 181 45.66 13.71 30.63
C ASN A 181 45.01 14.03 31.98
N TRP A 182 43.67 14.08 32.05
CA TRP A 182 42.96 14.26 33.31
C TRP A 182 43.15 13.08 34.26
N ARG A 183 43.05 11.85 33.76
CA ARG A 183 43.34 10.65 34.56
C ARG A 183 44.74 10.71 35.14
N ASP A 184 45.75 11.01 34.32
CA ASP A 184 47.16 10.98 34.74
C ASP A 184 47.46 12.07 35.77
N LYS A 185 46.84 13.26 35.64
CA LYS A 185 46.94 14.32 36.66
C LYS A 185 46.22 13.96 37.96
N LEU A 186 45.05 13.35 37.86
CA LEU A 186 44.23 12.98 39.02
C LEU A 186 44.75 11.75 39.75
N GLN A 187 45.46 10.84 39.07
CA GLN A 187 45.95 9.60 39.67
C GLN A 187 46.83 9.82 40.91
N TYR A 188 47.55 10.95 40.96
CA TYR A 188 48.41 11.31 42.09
C TYR A 188 47.71 12.16 43.16
N VAL A 189 46.51 12.68 42.88
CA VAL A 189 45.75 13.57 43.77
C VAL A 189 44.57 12.82 44.40
N ASP A 190 43.81 12.11 43.57
CA ASP A 190 42.65 11.32 43.94
C ASP A 190 42.50 10.16 42.95
N SER A 191 42.93 8.98 43.39
CA SER A 191 42.87 7.77 42.57
C SER A 191 41.45 7.31 42.26
N GLU A 192 40.48 7.63 43.13
CA GLU A 192 39.07 7.26 42.94
C GLU A 192 38.46 8.13 41.82
N LEU A 193 38.73 9.44 41.86
CA LEU A 193 38.31 10.36 40.80
C LEU A 193 38.98 10.04 39.45
N ALA A 194 40.26 9.67 39.46
CA ALA A 194 40.96 9.23 38.25
C ALA A 194 40.32 7.97 37.62
N GLN A 195 39.84 7.05 38.44
CA GLN A 195 39.12 5.87 38.00
C GLN A 195 37.75 6.24 37.40
N GLN A 196 37.01 7.16 38.00
CA GLN A 196 35.73 7.65 37.48
C GLN A 196 35.88 8.34 36.11
N VAL A 197 36.94 9.14 35.92
CA VAL A 197 37.26 9.77 34.63
C VAL A 197 37.52 8.72 33.55
N ASN A 198 38.22 7.64 33.88
CA ASN A 198 38.48 6.52 32.96
C ASN A 198 37.20 5.74 32.62
N GLU A 199 36.31 5.51 33.58
CA GLU A 199 35.02 4.84 33.34
C GLU A 199 34.08 5.71 32.48
N THR A 200 34.10 7.03 32.69
CA THR A 200 33.37 8.01 31.87
C THR A 200 33.87 8.02 30.42
N TYR A 201 35.19 7.97 30.22
CA TYR A 201 35.79 7.85 28.89
C TYR A 201 35.33 6.57 28.17
N LYS A 202 35.34 5.42 28.85
CA LYS A 202 34.90 4.14 28.29
C LYS A 202 33.41 4.16 27.91
N LEU A 203 32.57 4.79 28.73
CA LEU A 203 31.15 4.97 28.44
C LEU A 203 30.94 5.87 27.21
N MET A 204 31.64 6.99 27.14
CA MET A 204 31.60 7.90 25.99
C MET A 204 32.07 7.20 24.70
N LYS A 205 33.16 6.43 24.77
CA LYS A 205 33.66 5.64 23.65
C LYS A 205 32.62 4.61 23.17
N PHE A 206 31.96 3.90 24.09
CA PHE A 206 30.87 2.97 23.75
C PHE A 206 29.74 3.68 22.99
N TYR A 207 29.29 4.86 23.44
CA TYR A 207 28.26 5.62 22.72
C TYR A 207 28.73 6.10 21.35
N MET A 208 29.99 6.56 21.22
CA MET A 208 30.53 6.99 19.94
C MET A 208 30.64 5.82 18.93
N ASP A 209 31.10 4.66 19.38
CA ASP A 209 31.23 3.46 18.57
C ASP A 209 29.83 2.91 18.16
N ALA A 210 28.84 3.03 19.06
CA ALA A 210 27.44 2.67 18.79
C ALA A 210 26.75 3.56 17.75
N HIS A 211 27.20 4.82 17.59
CA HIS A 211 26.60 5.80 16.69
C HIS A 211 27.40 6.00 15.38
N GLN A 212 28.47 5.24 15.15
CA GLN A 212 29.17 5.30 13.87
C GLN A 212 28.32 4.75 12.72
N VAL A 213 28.24 5.51 11.62
CA VAL A 213 27.47 5.19 10.40
C VAL A 213 27.95 3.89 9.73
N GLU A 214 29.21 3.52 9.93
CA GLU A 214 29.83 2.25 9.46
C GLU A 214 30.03 1.21 10.59
N GLY A 215 29.55 1.51 11.81
CA GLY A 215 29.66 0.63 12.97
C GLY A 215 28.77 -0.61 12.90
N VAL A 216 29.04 -1.59 13.77
CA VAL A 216 28.29 -2.85 13.84
C VAL A 216 26.81 -2.53 14.10
N LYS A 217 25.92 -2.82 13.14
CA LYS A 217 24.45 -2.62 13.22
C LYS A 217 23.75 -3.30 14.41
N SER A 218 24.48 -4.11 15.17
CA SER A 218 24.01 -4.86 16.32
C SER A 218 25.05 -4.79 17.43
N ILE A 219 24.70 -4.13 18.53
CA ILE A 219 25.47 -4.16 19.78
C ILE A 219 25.07 -5.42 20.54
N LEU A 220 26.01 -6.12 21.16
CA LEU A 220 25.67 -7.26 22.01
C LEU A 220 24.94 -6.74 23.25
N LEU A 221 23.82 -7.37 23.62
CA LEU A 221 23.07 -7.05 24.86
C LEU A 221 23.96 -7.03 26.11
N LEU A 222 24.99 -7.87 26.15
CA LEU A 222 25.96 -7.88 27.23
C LEU A 222 26.74 -6.57 27.33
N ASP A 223 27.10 -5.96 26.20
CA ASP A 223 27.83 -4.69 26.16
C ASP A 223 26.93 -3.51 26.56
N GLU A 224 25.64 -3.53 26.19
CA GLU A 224 24.65 -2.57 26.69
C GLU A 224 24.46 -2.67 28.21
N VAL A 225 24.31 -3.89 28.74
CA VAL A 225 24.19 -4.10 30.18
C VAL A 225 25.45 -3.60 30.92
N ASN A 226 26.64 -3.86 30.37
CA ASN A 226 27.90 -3.37 30.92
C ASN A 226 27.98 -1.83 30.87
N ALA A 227 27.50 -1.19 29.80
CA ALA A 227 27.46 0.27 29.69
C ALA A 227 26.50 0.88 30.72
N LEU A 228 25.31 0.30 30.89
CA LEU A 228 24.34 0.71 31.92
C LEU A 228 24.90 0.56 33.34
N GLN A 229 25.59 -0.55 33.62
CA GLN A 229 26.25 -0.75 34.91
C GLN A 229 27.33 0.29 35.17
N ARG A 230 28.12 0.67 34.16
CA ARG A 230 29.12 1.75 34.25
C ARG A 230 28.45 3.10 34.53
N TYR A 231 27.37 3.43 33.83
CA TYR A 231 26.61 4.66 34.07
C TYR A 231 26.08 4.73 35.51
N LEU A 232 25.45 3.65 35.99
CA LEU A 232 24.94 3.58 37.36
C LEU A 232 26.06 3.67 38.41
N ALA A 233 27.24 3.10 38.13
CA ALA A 233 28.40 3.20 39.01
C ALA A 233 28.93 4.63 39.10
N ILE A 234 29.00 5.35 37.97
CA ILE A 234 29.38 6.76 37.93
C ILE A 234 28.37 7.61 38.71
N GLN A 235 27.06 7.43 38.46
CA GLN A 235 26.00 8.19 39.13
C GLN A 235 26.03 8.00 40.66
N ARG A 236 26.16 6.75 41.13
CA ARG A 236 26.23 6.44 42.57
C ARG A 236 27.46 7.01 43.25
N ALA A 237 28.58 7.16 42.52
CA ALA A 237 29.79 7.73 43.07
C ALA A 237 29.73 9.26 43.15
N VAL A 238 29.07 9.90 42.18
CA VAL A 238 28.79 11.35 42.20
C VAL A 238 27.78 11.72 43.30
N GLU A 239 26.70 10.95 43.47
CA GLU A 239 25.68 11.19 44.52
C GLU A 239 26.19 10.97 45.96
N LYS A 240 27.31 10.26 46.13
CA LYS A 240 27.95 10.07 47.45
C LYS A 240 28.74 11.28 47.95
N ILE A 241 29.02 12.26 47.09
CA ILE A 241 29.65 13.53 47.48
C ILE A 241 28.49 14.49 47.73
N PRO A 242 28.08 14.74 49.00
CA PRO A 242 27.17 15.84 49.24
C PRO A 242 27.92 17.10 48.84
N PHE A 243 27.30 17.93 48.01
CA PHE A 243 27.74 19.29 47.78
C PHE A 243 27.88 20.00 49.13
N LEU A 244 29.06 19.93 49.74
CA LEU A 244 29.44 20.71 50.90
C LEU A 244 30.00 22.02 50.36
N HIS A 245 29.23 23.06 50.66
CA HIS A 245 29.52 24.47 50.46
C HIS A 245 30.94 24.87 50.92
#